data_AF-A0A151BLW2-F1
#
_entry.id   AF-A0A151BLW2-F1
#
_cell.length_a   1.000
_cell.length_b   1.000
_cell.length_c   1.000
_cell.angle_alpha   90.00
_cell.angle_beta   90.00
_cell.angle_gamma   90.00
#
_symmetry.space_group_name_H-M   'P 1'
#
loop_
_entity.id
_entity.type
_entity.pdbx_description
1 polymer ?
#
loop_
_entity_poly.entity_id
_entity_poly.type
_entity_poly.pdbx_seq_one_letter_code
_entity_poly.pdbx_strand_id
1 'polypeptide(L)'
;MEAQLAKVEYASVNLHTPEGLKETALTVREEVFITIEREVAEKILRELPPEKAFYFYADYGRYTGRYARSLEEFAETLETVQADSIRFHPRRGDFQVWIRGLGDEELAEALNRIDEASLSDGELGAEISRAVRDRISELKASLQSKGLIKEKSI
;
A
#
# COMPACT_ATOMS: atom_id res chain seq x y z
N MET A 1 23.65 41.05 31.63
CA MET A 1 23.65 40.85 30.16
C MET A 1 24.92 40.06 29.83
N GLU A 2 25.16 38.90 30.44
CA GLU A 2 24.48 37.60 30.24
C GLU A 2 24.19 37.29 28.77
N ALA A 3 24.64 36.18 28.19
CA ALA A 3 25.74 35.26 28.46
C ALA A 3 26.01 34.57 27.12
N GLN A 4 27.27 34.56 26.69
CA GLN A 4 27.72 33.79 25.53
C GLN A 4 27.78 32.33 25.99
N LEU A 5 26.81 31.51 25.56
CA LEU A 5 26.81 30.09 25.92
C LEU A 5 27.86 29.35 25.08
N ALA A 6 28.90 28.97 25.79
CA ALA A 6 30.05 28.22 25.34
C ALA A 6 29.69 26.77 24.99
N LYS A 7 30.56 26.25 24.13
CA LYS A 7 30.66 24.89 23.61
C LYS A 7 30.51 23.84 24.72
N VAL A 8 29.60 22.89 24.54
CA VAL A 8 29.56 21.68 25.35
C VAL A 8 30.74 20.80 24.95
N GLU A 9 31.64 20.66 25.90
CA GLU A 9 32.79 19.77 25.93
C GLU A 9 32.30 18.32 26.01
N TYR A 10 32.53 17.53 24.95
CA TYR A 10 32.36 16.08 25.03
C TYR A 10 33.66 15.48 25.55
N ALA A 11 33.58 14.97 26.77
CA ALA A 11 34.67 14.34 27.49
C ALA A 11 35.29 13.18 26.70
N SER A 12 36.61 13.22 26.59
CA SER A 12 37.49 12.15 26.13
C SER A 12 37.26 10.89 26.96
N VAL A 13 36.76 9.81 26.34
CA VAL A 13 36.80 8.48 26.94
C VAL A 13 38.14 7.84 26.59
N ASN A 14 38.93 7.61 27.63
CA ASN A 14 40.24 6.96 27.58
C ASN A 14 40.17 5.60 26.89
N LEU A 15 41.05 5.39 25.91
CA LEU A 15 41.37 4.09 25.36
C LEU A 15 42.19 3.31 26.40
N HIS A 16 41.51 2.43 27.14
CA HIS A 16 42.16 1.29 27.76
C HIS A 16 41.28 0.06 27.55
N THR A 17 41.64 -0.74 26.57
CA THR A 17 41.15 -2.12 26.43
C THR A 17 41.73 -2.94 27.56
N PRO A 18 40.91 -3.75 28.22
CA PRO A 18 41.27 -5.15 28.33
C PRO A 18 40.14 -6.05 27.82
N GLU A 19 40.56 -6.95 26.96
CA GLU A 19 40.09 -8.34 26.79
C GLU A 19 38.64 -8.68 27.17
N GLY A 20 37.85 -8.95 26.12
CA GLY A 20 37.01 -10.13 26.04
C GLY A 20 35.86 -10.24 27.04
N LEU A 21 34.66 -9.85 26.61
CA LEU A 21 33.45 -10.67 26.75
C LEU A 21 32.45 -10.26 25.65
N LYS A 22 31.84 -11.28 25.06
CA LYS A 22 30.95 -11.23 23.90
C LYS A 22 29.62 -10.60 24.29
N GLU A 23 29.12 -9.65 23.51
CA GLU A 23 27.69 -9.52 23.26
C GLU A 23 27.44 -8.70 22.00
N THR A 24 27.13 -9.42 20.93
CA THR A 24 26.59 -8.90 19.68
C THR A 24 25.22 -8.29 19.96
N ALA A 25 25.15 -7.02 20.32
CA ALA A 25 23.92 -6.24 20.25
C ALA A 25 23.72 -5.80 18.79
N LEU A 26 23.45 -6.76 17.90
CA LEU A 26 22.85 -6.45 16.61
C LEU A 26 21.42 -6.04 16.93
N THR A 27 21.17 -4.74 16.95
CA THR A 27 19.82 -4.19 17.01
C THR A 27 19.12 -4.64 15.73
N VAL A 28 18.46 -5.80 15.80
CA VAL A 28 17.49 -6.21 14.80
C VAL A 28 16.36 -5.20 14.94
N ARG A 29 16.33 -4.22 14.03
CA ARG A 29 15.08 -3.53 13.75
C ARG A 29 14.15 -4.62 13.24
N GLU A 30 13.22 -5.05 14.08
CA GLU A 30 12.09 -5.88 13.68
C GLU A 30 11.34 -5.08 12.61
N GLU A 31 11.73 -5.26 11.35
CA GLU A 31 10.84 -4.94 10.25
C GLU A 31 9.67 -5.90 10.39
N VAL A 32 8.55 -5.37 10.87
CA VAL A 32 7.29 -6.10 10.96
C VAL A 32 6.87 -6.38 9.51
N PHE A 33 7.35 -7.48 8.95
CA PHE A 33 6.79 -8.06 7.74
C PHE A 33 5.41 -8.56 8.12
N ILE A 34 4.39 -7.72 7.93
CA ILE A 34 3.01 -8.15 8.02
C ILE A 34 2.81 -9.18 6.90
N THR A 35 2.83 -10.45 7.25
CA THR A 35 2.52 -11.52 6.30
C THR A 35 1.04 -11.46 6.02
N ILE A 36 0.66 -11.15 4.78
CA ILE A 36 -0.73 -11.22 4.35
C ILE A 36 -1.16 -12.69 4.36
N GLU A 37 -2.21 -13.00 5.12
CA GLU A 37 -2.76 -14.35 5.17
C GLU A 37 -3.32 -14.76 3.80
N ARG A 38 -3.04 -16.00 3.36
CA ARG A 38 -3.43 -16.48 2.03
C ARG A 38 -4.93 -16.34 1.75
N GLU A 39 -5.76 -16.69 2.74
CA GLU A 39 -7.22 -16.59 2.63
C GLU A 39 -7.68 -15.13 2.49
N VAL A 40 -7.01 -14.18 3.15
CA VAL A 40 -7.27 -12.74 3.00
C VAL A 40 -6.91 -12.29 1.59
N ALA A 41 -5.75 -12.70 1.08
CA ALA A 41 -5.33 -12.37 -0.29
C ALA A 41 -6.26 -12.97 -1.35
N GLU A 42 -6.64 -14.24 -1.23
CA GLU A 42 -7.62 -14.90 -2.12
C GLU A 42 -8.96 -14.17 -2.08
N LYS A 43 -9.42 -13.78 -0.88
CA LYS A 43 -10.64 -13.00 -0.72
C LYS A 43 -10.52 -11.66 -1.44
N ILE A 44 -9.47 -10.89 -1.23
CA ILE A 44 -9.33 -9.54 -1.83
C ILE A 44 -9.23 -9.62 -3.36
N LEU A 45 -8.48 -10.59 -3.90
CA LEU A 45 -8.24 -10.74 -5.35
C LEU A 45 -9.37 -11.45 -6.11
N ARG A 46 -10.42 -11.91 -5.42
CA ARG A 46 -11.52 -12.63 -6.06
C ARG A 46 -12.26 -11.77 -7.08
N GLU A 47 -12.82 -12.42 -8.08
CA GLU A 47 -13.83 -11.83 -8.94
C GLU A 47 -15.18 -11.72 -8.22
N LEU A 48 -15.87 -10.60 -8.39
CA LEU A 48 -17.18 -10.31 -7.82
C LEU A 48 -18.31 -10.55 -8.81
N PRO A 49 -19.53 -10.86 -8.31
CA PRO A 49 -20.71 -10.83 -9.16
C PRO A 49 -21.04 -9.40 -9.62
N PRO A 50 -21.76 -9.21 -10.73
CA PRO A 50 -22.03 -7.89 -11.31
C PRO A 50 -22.63 -6.89 -10.31
N GLU A 51 -23.51 -7.33 -9.42
CA GLU A 51 -24.19 -6.47 -8.44
C GLU A 51 -23.24 -5.84 -7.40
N LYS A 52 -22.00 -6.35 -7.32
CA LYS A 52 -20.94 -5.84 -6.45
C LYS A 52 -19.77 -5.23 -7.22
N ALA A 53 -19.88 -5.13 -8.55
CA ALA A 53 -18.88 -4.48 -9.37
C ALA A 53 -18.71 -3.01 -8.99
N PHE A 54 -17.52 -2.47 -9.20
CA PHE A 54 -17.32 -1.04 -9.25
C PHE A 54 -17.79 -0.51 -10.60
N TYR A 55 -18.73 0.43 -10.61
CA TYR A 55 -19.23 1.04 -11.83
C TYR A 55 -18.63 2.44 -11.97
N PHE A 56 -17.96 2.71 -13.08
CA PHE A 56 -17.30 3.98 -13.33
C PHE A 56 -18.29 5.01 -13.90
N TYR A 57 -18.39 6.15 -13.23
CA TYR A 57 -19.20 7.31 -13.60
C TYR A 57 -18.29 8.52 -13.80
N ALA A 58 -18.63 9.36 -14.77
CA ALA A 58 -17.96 10.65 -14.99
C ALA A 58 -18.60 11.79 -14.19
N ASP A 59 -19.85 11.60 -13.74
CA ASP A 59 -20.64 12.51 -12.94
C ASP A 59 -21.88 11.77 -12.41
N TYR A 60 -22.72 12.44 -11.62
CA TYR A 60 -24.03 11.94 -11.21
C TYR A 60 -24.86 11.47 -12.41
N GLY A 61 -25.18 10.18 -12.43
CA GLY A 61 -25.97 9.54 -13.49
C GLY A 61 -25.25 9.39 -14.84
N ARG A 62 -23.99 9.82 -14.97
CA ARG A 62 -23.20 9.72 -16.21
C ARG A 62 -22.31 8.47 -16.18
N TYR A 63 -22.94 7.31 -16.34
CA TYR A 63 -22.22 6.04 -16.42
C TYR A 63 -21.30 6.02 -17.65
N THR A 64 -20.06 5.59 -17.48
CA THR A 64 -19.06 5.55 -18.57
C THR A 64 -19.19 4.32 -19.48
N GLY A 65 -20.08 3.37 -19.14
CA GLY A 65 -20.15 2.07 -19.81
C GLY A 65 -19.15 1.04 -19.28
N ARG A 66 -18.32 1.41 -18.29
CA ARG A 66 -17.20 0.60 -17.80
C ARG A 66 -17.42 0.22 -16.35
N TYR A 67 -17.07 -1.02 -16.01
CA TYR A 67 -17.13 -1.54 -14.64
C TYR A 67 -15.94 -2.46 -14.38
N ALA A 68 -15.68 -2.74 -13.11
CA ALA A 68 -14.67 -3.70 -12.67
C ALA A 68 -15.23 -4.64 -11.60
N ARG A 69 -14.98 -5.93 -11.76
CA ARG A 69 -15.40 -7.00 -10.83
C ARG A 69 -14.24 -7.53 -10.00
N SER A 70 -13.03 -7.07 -10.22
CA SER A 70 -11.84 -7.43 -9.44
C SER A 70 -10.89 -6.22 -9.34
N LEU A 71 -9.90 -6.30 -8.45
CA LEU A 71 -8.85 -5.27 -8.38
C LEU A 71 -8.05 -5.21 -9.69
N GLU A 72 -7.85 -6.33 -10.37
CA GLU A 72 -7.22 -6.38 -11.69
C GLU A 72 -8.02 -5.63 -12.75
N GLU A 73 -9.32 -5.94 -12.91
CA GLU A 73 -10.18 -5.23 -13.87
C GLU A 73 -10.26 -3.73 -13.51
N PHE A 74 -10.21 -3.40 -12.22
CA PHE A 74 -10.20 -2.02 -11.74
C PHE A 74 -8.92 -1.29 -12.16
N ALA A 75 -7.74 -1.88 -11.93
CA ALA A 75 -6.45 -1.32 -12.35
C ALA A 75 -6.36 -1.13 -13.87
N GLU A 76 -6.80 -2.13 -14.65
CA GLU A 76 -6.85 -2.04 -16.12
C GLU A 76 -7.81 -0.95 -16.60
N THR A 77 -8.97 -0.82 -15.94
CA THR A 77 -9.96 0.20 -16.30
C THR A 77 -9.44 1.61 -16.02
N LEU A 78 -8.71 1.82 -14.91
CA LEU A 78 -8.11 3.11 -14.55
C LEU A 78 -7.16 3.66 -15.62
N GLU A 79 -6.48 2.82 -16.39
CA GLU A 79 -5.54 3.24 -17.43
C GLU A 79 -6.22 3.85 -18.66
N THR A 80 -7.50 3.56 -18.85
CA THR A 80 -8.23 3.88 -20.09
C THR A 80 -9.51 4.66 -19.84
N VAL A 81 -9.89 4.92 -18.59
CA VAL A 81 -11.15 5.61 -18.25
C VAL A 81 -10.96 7.11 -18.38
N GLN A 82 -12.03 7.83 -18.69
CA GLN A 82 -11.97 9.28 -18.85
C GLN A 82 -11.57 9.99 -17.54
N ALA A 83 -10.80 11.07 -17.67
CA ALA A 83 -10.30 11.88 -16.56
C ALA A 83 -11.39 12.34 -15.59
N ASP A 84 -12.57 12.71 -16.11
CA ASP A 84 -13.73 13.07 -15.28
C ASP A 84 -14.07 11.99 -14.25
N SER A 85 -13.98 10.71 -14.62
CA SER A 85 -14.27 9.60 -13.71
C SER A 85 -13.18 9.42 -12.66
N ILE A 86 -11.92 9.60 -13.06
CA ILE A 86 -10.76 9.60 -12.16
C ILE A 86 -10.85 10.72 -11.10
N ARG A 87 -11.54 11.82 -11.40
CA ARG A 87 -11.78 12.90 -10.42
C ARG A 87 -13.05 12.70 -9.62
N PHE A 88 -14.08 12.15 -10.22
CA PHE A 88 -15.39 12.06 -9.61
C PHE A 88 -15.40 11.12 -8.40
N HIS A 89 -14.78 9.94 -8.54
CA HIS A 89 -14.87 8.90 -7.52
C HIS A 89 -13.98 9.12 -6.29
N PRO A 90 -12.67 9.44 -6.43
CA PRO A 90 -11.81 9.67 -5.27
C PRO A 90 -12.32 10.79 -4.35
N ARG A 91 -12.73 11.93 -4.92
CA ARG A 91 -13.34 13.06 -4.18
C ARG A 91 -14.54 12.69 -3.33
N ARG A 92 -15.27 11.64 -3.72
CA ARG A 92 -16.45 11.12 -3.01
C ARG A 92 -16.13 9.97 -2.06
N GLY A 93 -14.91 9.44 -2.13
CA GLY A 93 -14.49 8.24 -1.40
C GLY A 93 -15.00 6.93 -2.02
N ASP A 94 -15.56 6.95 -3.23
CA ASP A 94 -16.24 5.79 -3.82
C ASP A 94 -15.26 4.60 -3.99
N PHE A 95 -14.02 4.87 -4.42
CA PHE A 95 -12.98 3.84 -4.58
C PHE A 95 -12.66 3.17 -3.24
N GLN A 96 -12.40 3.97 -2.21
CA GLN A 96 -12.04 3.49 -0.88
C GLN A 96 -13.18 2.69 -0.25
N VAL A 97 -14.44 3.12 -0.42
CA VAL A 97 -15.61 2.36 0.05
C VAL A 97 -15.69 1.00 -0.62
N TRP A 98 -15.52 0.94 -1.94
CA TRP A 98 -15.57 -0.33 -2.66
C TRP A 98 -14.41 -1.27 -2.26
N ILE A 99 -13.20 -0.73 -2.15
CA ILE A 99 -12.00 -1.48 -1.74
C ILE A 99 -12.13 -2.02 -0.30
N ARG A 100 -12.66 -1.24 0.65
CA ARG A 100 -13.00 -1.75 1.99
C ARG A 100 -14.02 -2.88 1.93
N GLY A 101 -14.98 -2.81 1.00
CA GLY A 101 -15.94 -3.88 0.73
C GLY A 101 -15.30 -5.19 0.22
N LEU A 102 -14.11 -5.12 -0.40
CA LEU A 102 -13.31 -6.30 -0.75
C LEU A 102 -12.65 -6.92 0.48
N GLY A 103 -12.36 -6.10 1.50
CA GLY A 103 -11.65 -6.43 2.72
C GLY A 103 -10.23 -5.86 2.81
N ASP A 104 -9.86 -4.90 1.94
CA ASP A 104 -8.50 -4.34 1.89
C ASP A 104 -8.44 -2.91 2.48
N GLU A 105 -8.40 -2.82 3.81
CA GLU A 105 -8.31 -1.53 4.51
C GLU A 105 -7.01 -0.79 4.18
N GLU A 106 -5.92 -1.53 3.98
CA GLU A 106 -4.59 -0.96 3.73
C GLU A 106 -4.56 -0.17 2.41
N LEU A 107 -5.11 -0.74 1.34
CA LEU A 107 -5.22 -0.04 0.06
C LEU A 107 -6.18 1.15 0.14
N ALA A 108 -7.31 1.00 0.84
CA ALA A 108 -8.25 2.11 1.02
C ALA A 108 -7.59 3.30 1.73
N GLU A 109 -6.80 3.05 2.77
CA GLU A 109 -6.03 4.09 3.46
C GLU A 109 -4.86 4.62 2.64
N ALA A 110 -4.24 3.81 1.78
CA ALA A 110 -3.24 4.29 0.84
C ALA A 110 -3.83 5.31 -0.13
N LEU A 111 -5.02 5.05 -0.69
CA LEU A 111 -5.71 5.99 -1.56
C LEU A 111 -6.17 7.26 -0.83
N ASN A 112 -6.58 7.16 0.44
CA ASN A 112 -6.91 8.33 1.27
C ASN A 112 -5.74 9.32 1.43
N ARG A 113 -4.50 8.86 1.33
CA ARG A 113 -3.30 9.70 1.48
C ARG A 113 -2.92 10.44 0.20
N ILE A 114 -3.55 10.12 -0.92
CA ILE A 114 -3.30 10.82 -2.19
C ILE A 114 -3.90 12.21 -2.10
N ASP A 115 -3.06 13.25 -2.22
CA ASP A 115 -3.53 14.62 -2.35
C ASP A 115 -4.01 14.88 -3.77
N GLU A 116 -5.26 14.51 -4.04
CA GLU A 116 -5.86 14.62 -5.36
C GLU A 116 -5.81 16.06 -5.91
N ALA A 117 -5.91 17.06 -5.04
CA ALA A 117 -6.02 18.46 -5.46
C ALA A 117 -4.70 19.00 -6.04
N SER A 118 -3.56 18.40 -5.69
CA SER A 118 -2.24 18.83 -6.20
C SER A 118 -1.78 18.11 -7.47
N LEU A 119 -2.47 17.04 -7.89
CA LEU A 119 -2.11 16.26 -9.07
C LEU A 119 -2.93 16.69 -10.30
N SER A 120 -2.37 16.62 -11.50
CA SER A 120 -3.12 16.64 -12.76
C SER A 120 -3.92 15.35 -12.97
N ASP A 121 -4.82 15.32 -13.95
CA ASP A 121 -5.69 14.14 -14.17
C ASP A 121 -4.89 12.88 -14.52
N GLY A 122 -3.86 13.04 -15.34
CA GLY A 122 -2.96 11.94 -15.72
C GLY A 122 -2.11 11.47 -14.53
N GLU A 123 -1.60 12.39 -13.72
CA GLU A 123 -0.83 12.06 -12.52
C GLU A 123 -1.70 11.35 -11.47
N LEU A 124 -2.93 11.82 -11.25
CA LEU A 124 -3.86 11.18 -10.32
C LEU A 124 -4.20 9.76 -10.77
N GLY A 125 -4.53 9.57 -12.05
CA GLY A 125 -4.81 8.25 -12.60
C GLY A 125 -3.61 7.30 -12.46
N ALA A 126 -2.40 7.79 -12.74
CA ALA A 126 -1.18 7.02 -12.60
C ALA A 126 -0.86 6.66 -11.14
N GLU A 127 -1.06 7.60 -10.21
CA GLU A 127 -0.82 7.39 -8.77
C GLU A 127 -1.77 6.32 -8.20
N ILE A 128 -3.06 6.42 -8.50
CA ILE A 128 -4.07 5.44 -8.07
C ILE A 128 -3.76 4.08 -8.71
N SER A 129 -3.52 4.04 -10.02
CA SER A 129 -3.22 2.78 -10.72
C SER A 129 -1.97 2.10 -10.15
N ARG A 130 -0.90 2.87 -9.87
CA ARG A 130 0.30 2.36 -9.21
C ARG A 130 -0.01 1.76 -7.84
N ALA A 131 -0.69 2.50 -6.97
CA ALA A 131 -1.04 2.02 -5.63
C ALA A 131 -1.84 0.70 -5.68
N VAL A 132 -2.80 0.59 -6.60
CA VAL A 132 -3.58 -0.64 -6.80
C VAL A 132 -2.69 -1.78 -7.33
N ARG A 133 -1.83 -1.53 -8.32
CA ARG A 133 -0.95 -2.55 -8.92
C ARG A 133 0.11 -3.06 -7.95
N ASP A 134 0.68 -2.18 -7.14
CA ASP A 134 1.64 -2.54 -6.09
C ASP A 134 0.96 -3.47 -5.08
N ARG A 135 -0.26 -3.11 -4.64
CA ARG A 135 -1.04 -3.94 -3.74
C ARG A 135 -1.40 -5.31 -4.31
N ILE A 136 -1.84 -5.36 -5.58
CA ILE A 136 -2.10 -6.64 -6.27
C ILE A 136 -0.84 -7.53 -6.27
N SER A 137 0.33 -6.93 -6.46
CA SER A 137 1.61 -7.65 -6.48
C SER A 137 1.96 -8.22 -5.11
N GLU A 138 1.77 -7.46 -4.03
CA GLU A 138 1.94 -7.92 -2.64
C GLU A 138 0.99 -9.10 -2.32
N LEU A 139 -0.30 -8.94 -2.65
CA LEU A 139 -1.32 -9.96 -2.43
C LEU A 139 -0.94 -11.25 -3.18
N LYS A 140 -0.52 -11.16 -4.45
CA LYS A 140 -0.09 -12.32 -5.25
C LYS A 140 1.18 -12.97 -4.71
N ALA A 141 2.15 -12.19 -4.23
CA ALA A 141 3.36 -12.71 -3.62
C ALA A 141 3.04 -13.55 -2.37
N SER A 142 2.06 -13.10 -1.56
CA SER A 142 1.61 -13.85 -0.39
C SER A 142 1.04 -15.23 -0.73
N LEU A 143 0.40 -15.37 -1.91
CA LEU A 143 -0.13 -16.65 -2.40
C LEU A 143 0.96 -17.65 -2.82
N GLN A 144 2.12 -17.16 -3.26
CA GLN A 144 3.24 -17.97 -3.77
C GLN A 144 4.23 -18.42 -2.69
N SER A 145 4.15 -17.84 -1.48
CA SER A 145 5.10 -18.03 -0.38
C SER A 145 5.19 -19.46 0.20
N LYS A 146 4.28 -20.38 -0.14
CA LYS A 146 4.26 -21.79 0.35
C LYS A 146 4.90 -22.83 -0.59
N GLY A 147 5.85 -22.43 -1.44
CA GLY A 147 6.61 -23.37 -2.28
C GLY A 147 7.90 -23.94 -1.67
N LEU A 148 8.37 -23.45 -0.51
CA LEU A 148 9.75 -23.68 -0.04
C LEU A 148 9.88 -24.29 1.36
N ILE A 149 9.02 -25.22 1.74
CA ILE A 149 9.33 -26.21 2.78
C ILE A 149 9.20 -27.59 2.14
N LYS A 150 10.23 -28.02 1.41
CA LYS A 150 10.44 -29.45 1.18
C LYS A 150 10.88 -30.04 2.52
N GLU A 151 10.07 -30.96 3.03
CA GLU A 151 10.38 -31.77 4.19
C GLU A 151 11.83 -32.25 4.15
N LYS A 152 12.56 -32.05 5.25
CA LYS A 152 13.77 -32.83 5.52
C LYS A 152 13.33 -34.29 5.60
N SER A 153 13.62 -35.08 4.57
CA SER A 153 13.68 -36.53 4.71
C SER A 153 14.74 -36.84 5.76
N ILE A 154 14.28 -37.45 6.84
CA ILE A 154 15.09 -38.20 7.81
C ILE A 154 15.58 -39.47 7.12
#